data_AF-A0A538R6A8-F1
#
_entry.id   AF-A0A538R6A8-F1
#
_cell.length_a   1.000
_cell.length_b   1.000
_cell.length_c   1.000
_cell.angle_alpha   90.00
_cell.angle_beta   90.00
_cell.angle_gamma   90.00
#
_symmetry.space_group_name_H-M   'P 1'
#
loop_
_entity.id
_entity.type
_entity.pdbx_description
1 polymer ?
#
loop_
_entity_poly.entity_id
_entity_poly.type
_entity_poly.pdbx_seq_one_letter_code
_entity_poly.pdbx_strand_id
1 'polypeptide(L)'
;MESHRDCTRVQDAYSLRCMPQVHGSAREAIGFARGVLERELGAVSDNPLIFPEDGAVLSGGNFHGEVLGLALDTLALGLAQLAGISERRIDRLVNPLTNEGLPPFLARGGGVNSGYMIAQYTAAALVAELKTLAHPAGVDSIPTSGLQEDYNAMAAGAALKARRAVALARQVVAIELLLAAQALDLRAPLVPGRGSRAARDAVRRTIAPLGDDRFLKTDLDAALALAEDGSVVAAVEAALGPLE
;
A
#
# COMPACT_ATOMS: atom_id res chain seq x y z
N MET A 1 11.19 28.89 -2.40
CA MET A 1 11.84 28.69 -1.08
C MET A 1 11.04 29.32 0.08
N GLU A 2 9.83 29.86 -0.16
CA GLU A 2 9.02 30.54 0.88
C GLU A 2 8.65 29.63 2.06
N SER A 3 8.33 28.35 1.80
CA SER A 3 7.98 27.37 2.85
C SER A 3 9.13 27.02 3.81
N HIS A 4 10.36 27.42 3.51
CA HIS A 4 11.54 27.16 4.33
C HIS A 4 12.23 28.45 4.83
N ARG A 5 11.61 29.62 4.65
CA ARG A 5 12.22 30.92 5.00
C ARG A 5 12.71 30.96 6.44
N ASP A 6 11.94 30.42 7.37
CA ASP A 6 12.24 30.38 8.81
C ASP A 6 12.35 28.94 9.36
N CYS A 7 12.73 27.98 8.50
CA CYS A 7 12.79 26.57 8.88
C CYS A 7 14.03 26.25 9.73
N THR A 8 13.83 25.91 11.00
CA THR A 8 14.90 25.52 11.94
C THR A 8 15.33 24.07 11.84
N ARG A 9 14.64 23.27 11.01
CA ARG A 9 14.93 21.83 10.87
C ARG A 9 16.13 21.60 9.97
N VAL A 10 17.02 20.74 10.44
CA VAL A 10 18.22 20.29 9.71
C VAL A 10 17.91 19.08 8.83
N GLN A 11 16.98 18.21 9.25
CA GLN A 11 16.63 16.99 8.54
C GLN A 11 15.13 16.68 8.66
N ASP A 12 14.57 16.09 7.61
CA ASP A 12 13.23 15.53 7.65
C ASP A 12 13.18 14.20 8.40
N ALA A 13 11.99 13.88 8.92
CA ALA A 13 11.70 12.59 9.56
C ALA A 13 11.85 11.44 8.57
N TYR A 14 12.15 10.24 9.07
CA TYR A 14 12.41 9.07 8.21
C TYR A 14 11.20 8.68 7.35
N SER A 15 9.97 8.90 7.81
CA SER A 15 8.78 8.61 6.99
C SER A 15 8.71 9.42 5.70
N LEU A 16 9.44 10.55 5.63
CA LEU A 16 9.62 11.39 4.44
C LEU A 16 10.98 11.11 3.77
N ARG A 17 12.07 11.16 4.54
CA ARG A 17 13.44 11.10 4.02
C ARG A 17 13.86 9.72 3.54
N CYS A 18 13.32 8.66 4.14
CA CYS A 18 13.63 7.28 3.79
C CYS A 18 12.57 6.66 2.86
N MET A 19 11.71 7.48 2.24
CA MET A 19 10.71 7.00 1.27
C MET A 19 11.33 6.16 0.15
N PRO A 20 12.44 6.57 -0.51
CA PRO A 20 13.02 5.75 -1.57
C PRO A 20 13.49 4.38 -1.09
N GLN A 21 14.11 4.30 0.09
CA GLN A 21 14.64 3.05 0.64
C GLN A 21 13.51 2.10 1.05
N VAL A 22 12.42 2.59 1.64
CA VAL A 22 11.30 1.74 2.06
C VAL A 22 10.39 1.38 0.88
N HIS A 23 10.07 2.34 0.01
CA HIS A 23 9.25 2.10 -1.18
C HIS A 23 9.99 1.22 -2.19
N GLY A 24 11.32 1.37 -2.33
CA GLY A 24 12.17 0.51 -3.15
C GLY A 24 12.09 -0.95 -2.71
N SER A 25 12.27 -1.23 -1.42
CA SER A 25 12.13 -2.60 -0.88
C SER A 25 10.74 -3.20 -1.10
N ALA A 26 9.68 -2.38 -1.00
CA ALA A 26 8.32 -2.84 -1.33
C ALA A 26 8.15 -3.13 -2.83
N ARG A 27 8.76 -2.33 -3.71
CA ARG A 27 8.79 -2.58 -5.16
C ARG A 27 9.54 -3.88 -5.49
N GLU A 28 10.65 -4.17 -4.82
CA GLU A 28 11.36 -5.46 -4.97
C GLU A 28 10.47 -6.65 -4.60
N ALA A 29 9.75 -6.58 -3.48
CA ALA A 29 8.81 -7.63 -3.08
C ALA A 29 7.68 -7.83 -4.12
N ILE A 30 7.15 -6.75 -4.68
CA ILE A 30 6.15 -6.80 -5.77
C ILE A 30 6.75 -7.40 -7.03
N GLY A 31 7.97 -6.99 -7.41
CA GLY A 31 8.69 -7.50 -8.57
C GLY A 31 8.96 -9.00 -8.47
N PHE A 32 9.42 -9.48 -7.31
CA PHE A 32 9.61 -10.90 -7.04
C PHE A 32 8.31 -11.68 -7.19
N ALA A 33 7.22 -11.22 -6.56
CA ALA A 33 5.93 -11.89 -6.63
C ALA A 33 5.38 -11.93 -8.06
N ARG A 34 5.47 -10.82 -8.79
CA ARG A 34 5.11 -10.75 -10.20
C ARG A 34 5.90 -11.74 -11.04
N GLY A 35 7.23 -11.74 -10.93
CA GLY A 35 8.09 -12.61 -11.74
C GLY A 35 7.92 -14.10 -11.42
N VAL A 36 7.52 -14.47 -10.20
CA VAL A 36 7.11 -15.84 -9.88
C VAL A 36 5.76 -16.16 -10.51
N LEU A 37 4.75 -15.32 -10.31
CA LEU A 37 3.41 -15.54 -10.89
C LEU A 37 3.43 -15.65 -12.42
N GLU A 38 4.19 -14.78 -13.10
CA GLU A 38 4.31 -14.81 -14.57
C GLU A 38 4.93 -16.11 -15.07
N ARG A 39 5.91 -16.68 -14.35
CA ARG A 39 6.50 -17.99 -14.69
C ARG A 39 5.53 -19.13 -14.43
N GLU A 40 4.86 -19.12 -13.28
CA GLU A 40 3.91 -20.16 -12.87
C GLU A 40 2.67 -20.21 -13.78
N LEU A 41 2.21 -19.05 -14.27
CA LEU A 41 1.11 -18.99 -15.26
C LEU A 41 1.47 -19.66 -16.59
N GLY A 42 2.76 -19.77 -16.92
CA GLY A 42 3.25 -20.46 -18.11
C GLY A 42 3.77 -21.87 -17.84
N ALA A 43 3.70 -22.36 -16.60
CA ALA A 43 4.27 -23.64 -16.20
C ALA A 43 3.31 -24.82 -16.46
N VAL A 44 3.89 -26.00 -16.68
CA VAL A 44 3.18 -27.28 -16.64
C VAL A 44 3.26 -27.81 -15.22
N SER A 45 2.19 -27.60 -14.45
CA SER A 45 2.13 -27.88 -13.00
C SER A 45 1.32 -29.13 -12.65
N ASP A 46 0.84 -29.89 -13.65
CA ASP A 46 0.16 -31.16 -13.43
C ASP A 46 1.14 -32.32 -13.25
N ASN A 47 0.59 -33.50 -12.97
CA ASN A 47 1.35 -34.73 -12.81
C ASN A 47 0.45 -35.95 -13.08
N PRO A 48 0.93 -37.00 -13.79
CA PRO A 48 2.28 -37.15 -14.38
C PRO A 48 2.49 -36.31 -15.64
N LEU A 49 3.75 -36.01 -15.93
CA LEU A 49 4.15 -35.35 -17.17
C LEU A 49 4.23 -36.36 -18.32
N ILE A 50 3.72 -35.98 -19.48
CA ILE A 50 3.71 -36.82 -20.70
C ILE A 50 4.67 -36.20 -21.71
N PHE A 51 5.63 -36.98 -22.20
CA PHE A 51 6.60 -36.61 -23.25
C PHE A 51 6.39 -37.50 -24.47
N PRO A 52 5.49 -37.14 -25.41
CA PRO A 52 5.08 -38.01 -26.51
C PRO A 52 6.22 -38.35 -27.48
N GLU A 53 7.13 -37.41 -27.72
CA GLU A 53 8.27 -37.60 -28.63
C GLU A 53 9.22 -38.70 -28.11
N ASP A 54 9.35 -38.81 -26.79
CA ASP A 54 10.15 -39.83 -26.12
C ASP A 54 9.34 -41.08 -25.75
N GLY A 55 8.02 -41.06 -25.96
CA GLY A 55 7.10 -42.10 -25.46
C GLY A 55 7.11 -42.25 -23.94
N ALA A 56 7.52 -41.22 -23.20
CA ALA A 56 7.75 -41.28 -21.76
C ALA A 56 6.60 -40.67 -20.94
N VAL A 57 6.34 -41.27 -19.77
CA VAL A 57 5.42 -40.75 -18.74
C VAL A 57 6.20 -40.66 -17.43
N LEU A 58 6.42 -39.45 -16.93
CA LEU A 58 7.27 -39.18 -15.78
C LEU A 58 6.44 -38.62 -14.61
N SER A 59 6.55 -39.25 -13.44
CA SER A 59 6.02 -38.68 -12.21
C SER A 59 7.03 -37.72 -11.60
N GLY A 60 6.60 -36.49 -11.34
CA GLY A 60 7.39 -35.43 -10.71
C GLY A 60 6.61 -34.69 -9.63
N GLY A 61 7.05 -33.48 -9.31
CA GLY A 61 6.51 -32.65 -8.22
C GLY A 61 6.13 -31.23 -8.64
N ASN A 62 5.88 -30.98 -9.93
CA ASN A 62 5.60 -29.62 -10.44
C ASN A 62 4.32 -29.00 -9.84
N PHE A 63 3.44 -29.81 -9.26
CA PHE A 63 2.25 -29.32 -8.52
C PHE A 63 2.59 -28.63 -7.20
N HIS A 64 3.83 -28.76 -6.70
CA HIS A 64 4.21 -28.23 -5.40
C HIS A 64 4.46 -26.71 -5.45
N GLY A 65 3.50 -25.92 -4.95
CA GLY A 65 3.50 -24.45 -5.03
C GLY A 65 4.43 -23.70 -4.07
N GLU A 66 5.59 -24.26 -3.69
CA GLU A 66 6.49 -23.66 -2.67
C GLU A 66 6.92 -22.24 -3.05
N VAL A 67 7.33 -22.09 -4.31
CA VAL A 67 7.79 -20.80 -4.84
C VAL A 67 6.68 -19.74 -4.82
N LEU A 68 5.43 -20.14 -5.06
CA LEU A 68 4.26 -19.27 -4.96
C LEU A 68 4.02 -18.85 -3.51
N GLY A 69 4.10 -19.79 -2.56
CA GLY A 69 3.96 -19.52 -1.13
C GLY A 69 4.95 -18.46 -0.66
N LEU A 70 6.24 -18.68 -0.92
CA LEU A 70 7.33 -17.76 -0.55
C LEU A 70 7.18 -16.37 -1.19
N ALA A 71 6.80 -16.32 -2.46
CA ALA A 71 6.57 -15.09 -3.19
C ALA A 71 5.43 -14.25 -2.61
N LEU A 72 4.30 -14.89 -2.31
CA LEU A 72 3.10 -14.23 -1.78
C LEU A 72 3.26 -13.82 -0.31
N ASP A 73 4.03 -14.59 0.47
CA ASP A 73 4.45 -14.21 1.82
C ASP A 73 5.35 -12.99 1.81
N THR A 74 6.33 -12.95 0.90
CA THR A 74 7.21 -11.79 0.71
C THR A 74 6.44 -10.55 0.27
N LEU A 75 5.44 -10.71 -0.62
CA LEU A 75 4.56 -9.62 -1.02
C LEU A 75 3.79 -9.03 0.18
N ALA A 76 3.20 -9.88 1.03
CA ALA A 76 2.48 -9.43 2.21
C ALA A 76 3.40 -8.64 3.17
N LEU A 77 4.65 -9.10 3.35
CA LEU A 77 5.66 -8.40 4.14
C LEU A 77 6.00 -7.02 3.56
N GLY A 78 6.25 -6.94 2.25
CA GLY A 78 6.57 -5.68 1.57
C GLY A 78 5.43 -4.66 1.65
N LEU A 79 4.18 -5.10 1.48
CA LEU A 79 2.99 -4.26 1.61
C LEU A 79 2.79 -3.74 3.03
N ALA A 80 3.08 -4.55 4.05
CA ALA A 80 3.02 -4.10 5.45
C ALA A 80 4.02 -2.97 5.73
N GLN A 81 5.22 -3.01 5.14
CA GLN A 81 6.20 -1.93 5.26
C GLN A 81 5.75 -0.66 4.53
N LEU A 82 5.24 -0.79 3.31
CA LEU A 82 4.73 0.34 2.52
C LEU A 82 3.57 1.06 3.23
N ALA A 83 2.60 0.31 3.72
CA ALA A 83 1.48 0.86 4.47
C ALA A 83 1.93 1.43 5.81
N GLY A 84 2.89 0.78 6.50
CA GLY A 84 3.44 1.27 7.75
C GLY A 84 4.09 2.65 7.61
N ILE A 85 4.94 2.87 6.60
CA ILE A 85 5.55 4.19 6.39
C ILE A 85 4.52 5.24 5.93
N SER A 86 3.50 4.85 5.16
CA SER A 86 2.38 5.70 4.77
C SER A 86 1.57 6.17 5.99
N GLU A 87 1.25 5.26 6.91
CA GLU A 87 0.54 5.61 8.14
C GLU A 87 1.37 6.53 9.05
N ARG A 88 2.70 6.36 9.09
CA ARG A 88 3.57 7.33 9.78
C ARG A 88 3.53 8.72 9.13
N ARG A 89 3.26 8.84 7.83
CA ARG A 89 3.03 10.14 7.18
C ARG A 89 1.63 10.68 7.47
N ILE A 90 0.62 9.82 7.55
CA ILE A 90 -0.72 10.17 8.02
C ILE A 90 -0.67 10.78 9.43
N ASP A 91 -0.02 10.11 10.40
CA ASP A 91 0.17 10.63 11.75
C ASP A 91 0.83 12.01 11.72
N ARG A 92 1.88 12.18 10.92
CA ARG A 92 2.57 13.48 10.78
C ARG A 92 1.68 14.59 10.23
N LEU A 93 0.70 14.29 9.39
CA LEU A 93 -0.22 15.29 8.86
C LEU A 93 -1.23 15.76 9.92
N VAL A 94 -1.72 14.83 10.75
CA VAL A 94 -2.76 15.14 11.74
C VAL A 94 -2.20 15.62 13.08
N ASN A 95 -0.93 15.33 13.38
CA ASN A 95 -0.33 15.61 14.67
C ASN A 95 0.27 17.03 14.74
N PRO A 96 -0.25 17.95 15.58
CA PRO A 96 0.23 19.33 15.67
C PRO A 96 1.70 19.47 16.11
N LEU A 97 2.27 18.43 16.73
CA LEU A 97 3.68 18.41 17.12
C LEU A 97 4.61 18.22 15.92
N THR A 98 4.09 17.71 14.80
CA THR A 98 4.92 17.31 13.64
C THR A 98 4.41 17.79 12.29
N ASN A 99 3.18 18.31 12.21
CA ASN A 99 2.52 18.76 10.98
C ASN A 99 2.90 20.17 10.51
N GLU A 100 3.87 20.80 11.18
CA GLU A 100 4.48 22.07 10.80
C GLU A 100 3.48 23.25 10.79
N GLY A 101 2.68 23.36 11.84
CA GLY A 101 1.76 24.48 12.03
C GLY A 101 0.42 24.33 11.31
N LEU A 102 0.10 23.14 10.80
CA LEU A 102 -1.27 22.83 10.38
C LEU A 102 -2.18 22.69 11.61
N PRO A 103 -3.49 22.94 11.47
CA PRO A 103 -4.45 22.65 12.53
C PRO A 103 -4.39 21.17 12.97
N PRO A 104 -4.56 20.87 14.27
CA PRO A 104 -4.69 19.49 14.74
C PRO A 104 -5.76 18.74 13.94
N PHE A 105 -5.44 17.51 13.53
CA PHE A 105 -6.31 16.64 12.72
C PHE A 105 -6.78 17.23 11.39
N LEU A 106 -6.10 18.28 10.91
CA LEU A 106 -6.47 19.06 9.73
C LEU A 106 -7.89 19.64 9.79
N ALA A 107 -8.42 19.84 11.00
CA ALA A 107 -9.76 20.37 11.26
C ALA A 107 -9.77 21.91 11.29
N ARG A 108 -10.82 22.54 10.76
CA ARG A 108 -11.11 23.95 11.02
C ARG A 108 -11.92 24.08 12.32
N GLY A 109 -11.58 25.02 13.20
CA GLY A 109 -12.31 25.21 14.47
C GLY A 109 -12.12 24.07 15.46
N GLY A 110 -10.87 23.79 15.84
CA GLY A 110 -10.55 22.73 16.80
C GLY A 110 -11.31 22.86 18.12
N GLY A 111 -11.73 21.72 18.69
CA GLY A 111 -12.56 21.63 19.89
C GLY A 111 -14.04 21.37 19.61
N VAL A 112 -14.50 21.62 18.38
CA VAL A 112 -15.85 21.26 17.91
C VAL A 112 -15.77 20.25 16.77
N ASN A 113 -14.83 20.43 15.85
CA ASN A 113 -14.56 19.51 14.75
C ASN A 113 -13.37 18.58 15.08
N SER A 114 -13.52 17.29 14.79
CA SER A 114 -12.49 16.25 14.92
C SER A 114 -11.67 16.07 13.64
N GLY A 115 -12.13 16.58 12.51
CA GLY A 115 -11.44 16.48 11.22
C GLY A 115 -11.14 15.03 10.86
N TYR A 116 -9.87 14.74 10.54
CA TYR A 116 -9.42 13.42 10.11
C TYR A 116 -8.88 12.53 11.24
N MET A 117 -9.19 12.85 12.51
CA MET A 117 -8.75 12.03 13.67
C MET A 117 -9.11 10.55 13.49
N ILE A 118 -10.38 10.25 13.15
CA ILE A 118 -10.83 8.86 13.00
C ILE A 118 -10.27 8.21 11.73
N ALA A 119 -9.99 8.98 10.67
CA ALA A 119 -9.32 8.44 9.49
C ALA A 119 -7.91 7.93 9.83
N GLN A 120 -7.18 8.62 10.72
CA GLN A 120 -5.90 8.12 11.22
C GLN A 120 -6.05 6.85 12.07
N TYR A 121 -7.11 6.74 12.88
CA TYR A 121 -7.39 5.50 13.63
C TYR A 121 -7.66 4.32 12.70
N THR A 122 -8.44 4.55 11.64
CA THR A 122 -8.66 3.56 10.58
C THR A 122 -7.34 3.13 9.96
N ALA A 123 -6.50 4.07 9.51
CA ALA A 123 -5.20 3.74 8.92
C ALA A 123 -4.32 2.91 9.88
N ALA A 124 -4.26 3.30 11.16
CA ALA A 124 -3.49 2.57 12.17
C ALA A 124 -4.01 1.14 12.38
N ALA A 125 -5.32 0.94 12.42
CA ALA A 125 -5.94 -0.38 12.56
C ALA A 125 -5.66 -1.28 11.34
N LEU A 126 -5.74 -0.73 10.12
CA LEU A 126 -5.43 -1.47 8.89
C LEU A 126 -3.96 -1.90 8.86
N VAL A 127 -3.03 -1.04 9.30
CA VAL A 127 -1.60 -1.39 9.45
C VAL A 127 -1.38 -2.44 10.53
N ALA A 128 -2.14 -2.41 11.62
CA ALA A 128 -2.06 -3.44 12.65
C ALA A 128 -2.48 -4.82 12.09
N GLU A 129 -3.55 -4.89 11.31
CA GLU A 129 -3.97 -6.12 10.63
C GLU A 129 -2.92 -6.61 9.62
N LEU A 130 -2.33 -5.70 8.83
CA LEU A 130 -1.24 -6.01 7.90
C LEU A 130 -0.04 -6.67 8.59
N LYS A 131 0.33 -6.23 9.78
CA LYS A 131 1.44 -6.83 10.56
C LYS A 131 1.14 -8.28 10.94
N THR A 132 -0.10 -8.60 11.28
CA THR A 132 -0.53 -9.97 11.55
C THR A 132 -0.47 -10.82 10.27
N LEU A 133 -0.95 -10.29 9.14
CA LEU A 133 -0.92 -11.00 7.85
C LEU A 133 0.50 -11.19 7.27
N ALA A 134 1.47 -10.43 7.77
CA ALA A 134 2.88 -10.57 7.38
C ALA A 134 3.54 -11.82 7.97
N HIS A 135 2.89 -12.53 8.90
CA HIS A 135 3.36 -13.87 9.28
C HIS A 135 3.31 -14.79 8.05
N PRO A 136 4.41 -15.47 7.69
CA PRO A 136 4.44 -16.36 6.54
C PRO A 136 3.44 -17.51 6.73
N ALA A 137 2.66 -17.83 5.71
CA ALA A 137 1.80 -19.01 5.75
C ALA A 137 2.56 -20.26 5.30
N GLY A 138 3.54 -20.11 4.40
CA GLY A 138 4.32 -21.22 3.83
C GLY A 138 5.39 -21.79 4.76
N VAL A 139 5.63 -21.20 5.93
CA VAL A 139 6.55 -21.79 6.94
C VAL A 139 5.92 -22.96 7.69
N ASP A 140 4.61 -23.12 7.60
CA ASP A 140 3.90 -24.26 8.18
C ASP A 140 3.71 -25.36 7.13
N SER A 141 3.71 -26.61 7.59
CA SER A 141 3.41 -27.78 6.78
C SER A 141 2.85 -28.88 7.69
N ILE A 142 1.71 -29.43 7.29
CA ILE A 142 1.04 -30.52 8.00
C ILE A 142 0.96 -31.71 7.04
N PRO A 143 1.57 -32.87 7.40
CA PRO A 143 1.52 -34.07 6.58
C PRO A 143 0.08 -34.55 6.35
N THR A 144 -0.23 -34.90 5.11
CA THR A 144 -1.52 -35.46 4.69
C THR A 144 -1.34 -36.82 4.02
N SER A 145 -2.45 -37.47 3.70
CA SER A 145 -2.47 -38.65 2.84
C SER A 145 -1.55 -39.80 3.28
N GLY A 146 -1.53 -40.11 4.59
CA GLY A 146 -0.78 -41.25 5.12
C GLY A 146 0.75 -41.14 4.96
N LEU A 147 1.28 -39.91 5.04
CA LEU A 147 2.70 -39.56 4.82
C LEU A 147 3.17 -39.57 3.36
N GLN A 148 2.25 -39.73 2.40
CA GLN A 148 2.60 -39.57 0.99
C GLN A 148 2.74 -38.10 0.58
N GLU A 149 1.97 -37.21 1.22
CA GLU A 149 2.03 -35.75 1.09
C GLU A 149 2.60 -35.20 2.42
N ASP A 150 3.87 -35.49 2.69
CA ASP A 150 4.53 -35.21 3.97
C ASP A 150 5.04 -33.78 4.11
N TYR A 151 5.10 -33.03 3.01
CA TYR A 151 5.45 -31.61 2.99
C TYR A 151 4.57 -30.83 2.01
N ASN A 152 3.98 -29.73 2.47
CA ASN A 152 3.01 -28.92 1.73
C ASN A 152 3.34 -27.44 1.83
N ALA A 153 3.26 -26.73 0.70
CA ALA A 153 3.63 -25.30 0.61
C ALA A 153 2.69 -24.30 1.30
N MET A 154 1.48 -24.74 1.69
CA MET A 154 0.40 -23.86 2.19
C MET A 154 0.13 -22.61 1.31
N ALA A 155 0.46 -22.67 0.02
CA ALA A 155 0.50 -21.51 -0.88
C ALA A 155 -0.87 -20.84 -1.08
N ALA A 156 -1.97 -21.58 -0.95
CA ALA A 156 -3.31 -21.02 -0.98
C ALA A 156 -3.55 -20.06 0.20
N GLY A 157 -3.05 -20.39 1.40
CA GLY A 157 -3.09 -19.52 2.58
C GLY A 157 -2.31 -18.23 2.34
N ALA A 158 -1.10 -18.34 1.76
CA ALA A 158 -0.28 -17.20 1.37
C ALA A 158 -1.01 -16.28 0.35
N ALA A 159 -1.69 -16.86 -0.64
CA ALA A 159 -2.47 -16.12 -1.63
C ALA A 159 -3.65 -15.36 -1.02
N LEU A 160 -4.43 -16.01 -0.15
CA LEU A 160 -5.59 -15.40 0.50
C LEU A 160 -5.18 -14.21 1.37
N LYS A 161 -4.11 -14.34 2.16
CA LYS A 161 -3.62 -13.24 2.98
C LYS A 161 -2.96 -12.14 2.17
N ALA A 162 -2.23 -12.46 1.10
CA ALA A 162 -1.65 -11.47 0.20
C ALA A 162 -2.75 -10.61 -0.48
N ARG A 163 -3.85 -11.24 -0.92
CA ARG A 163 -5.01 -10.52 -1.48
C ARG A 163 -5.61 -9.54 -0.46
N ARG A 164 -5.77 -9.97 0.80
CA ARG A 164 -6.24 -9.09 1.88
C ARG A 164 -5.24 -7.95 2.15
N ALA A 165 -3.94 -8.25 2.18
CA ALA A 165 -2.89 -7.27 2.39
C ALA A 165 -2.90 -6.17 1.32
N VAL A 166 -3.08 -6.52 0.04
CA VAL A 166 -3.21 -5.53 -1.04
C VAL A 166 -4.39 -4.59 -0.80
N ALA A 167 -5.56 -5.12 -0.44
CA ALA A 167 -6.76 -4.31 -0.19
C ALA A 167 -6.58 -3.36 1.01
N LEU A 168 -5.90 -3.80 2.07
CA LEU A 168 -5.60 -2.99 3.25
C LEU A 168 -4.58 -1.88 2.93
N ALA A 169 -3.49 -2.22 2.24
CA ALA A 169 -2.44 -1.28 1.89
C ALA A 169 -2.97 -0.15 0.99
N ARG A 170 -3.87 -0.48 0.03
CA ARG A 170 -4.55 0.52 -0.80
C ARG A 170 -5.37 1.52 0.01
N GLN A 171 -6.13 1.03 1.00
CA GLN A 171 -6.91 1.92 1.87
C GLN A 171 -6.02 2.87 2.67
N VAL A 172 -4.88 2.41 3.17
CA VAL A 172 -3.94 3.28 3.89
C VAL A 172 -3.38 4.37 2.97
N VAL A 173 -2.95 4.02 1.75
CA VAL A 173 -2.46 5.00 0.76
C VAL A 173 -3.55 5.98 0.33
N ALA A 174 -4.79 5.51 0.17
CA ALA A 174 -5.94 6.35 -0.15
C ALA A 174 -6.25 7.38 0.95
N ILE A 175 -6.17 6.97 2.22
CA ILE A 175 -6.30 7.88 3.37
C ILE A 175 -5.17 8.92 3.32
N GLU A 176 -3.92 8.50 3.12
CA GLU A 176 -2.79 9.43 3.01
C GLU A 176 -3.00 10.46 1.90
N LEU A 177 -3.43 10.03 0.72
CA LEU A 177 -3.71 10.89 -0.43
C LEU A 177 -4.77 11.96 -0.10
N LEU A 178 -5.88 11.57 0.54
CA LEU A 178 -6.93 12.50 0.94
C LEU A 178 -6.44 13.53 1.96
N LEU A 179 -5.74 13.08 3.00
CA LEU A 179 -5.21 13.95 4.05
C LEU A 179 -4.13 14.89 3.50
N ALA A 180 -3.28 14.41 2.60
CA ALA A 180 -2.27 15.23 1.94
C ALA A 180 -2.94 16.35 1.09
N ALA A 181 -4.01 16.03 0.36
CA ALA A 181 -4.78 17.04 -0.38
C ALA A 181 -5.38 18.11 0.56
N GLN A 182 -5.93 17.71 1.72
CA GLN A 182 -6.42 18.65 2.73
C GLN A 182 -5.29 19.51 3.29
N ALA A 183 -4.16 18.92 3.63
CA ALA A 183 -3.01 19.65 4.14
C ALA A 183 -2.53 20.71 3.15
N LEU A 184 -2.47 20.39 1.85
CA LEU A 184 -2.10 21.35 0.81
C LEU A 184 -3.11 22.51 0.71
N ASP A 185 -4.41 22.27 0.88
CA ASP A 185 -5.40 23.35 0.91
C ASP A 185 -5.20 24.32 2.07
N LEU A 186 -4.88 23.77 3.25
CA LEU A 186 -4.65 24.54 4.47
C LEU A 186 -3.33 25.32 4.44
N ARG A 187 -2.46 25.08 3.45
CA ARG A 187 -1.23 25.84 3.21
C ARG A 187 -1.43 27.07 2.33
N ALA A 188 -2.63 27.32 1.80
CA ALA A 188 -2.90 28.52 1.02
C ALA A 188 -2.46 29.80 1.79
N PRO A 189 -1.85 30.79 1.11
CA PRO A 189 -1.70 30.93 -0.33
C PRO A 189 -0.47 30.23 -0.94
N LEU A 190 0.22 29.34 -0.22
CA LEU A 190 1.34 28.58 -0.79
C LEU A 190 0.86 27.68 -1.93
N VAL A 191 1.75 27.51 -2.90
CA VAL A 191 1.50 26.90 -4.21
C VAL A 191 2.30 25.60 -4.26
N PRO A 192 1.65 24.41 -4.24
CA PRO A 192 2.36 23.13 -4.33
C PRO A 192 3.13 22.98 -5.64
N GLY A 193 4.13 22.11 -5.65
CA GLY A 193 4.85 21.71 -6.87
C GLY A 193 3.91 21.09 -7.93
N ARG A 194 4.36 21.03 -9.18
CA ARG A 194 3.53 20.62 -10.34
C ARG A 194 2.82 19.28 -10.14
N GLY A 195 3.54 18.22 -9.75
CA GLY A 195 2.96 16.89 -9.51
C GLY A 195 2.01 16.87 -8.32
N SER A 196 2.44 17.39 -7.17
CA SER A 196 1.59 17.43 -5.96
C SER A 196 0.32 18.26 -6.17
N ARG A 197 0.39 19.34 -6.95
CA ARG A 197 -0.78 20.11 -7.38
C ARG A 197 -1.73 19.26 -8.21
N ALA A 198 -1.21 18.57 -9.23
CA ALA A 198 -2.02 17.73 -10.10
C ALA A 198 -2.73 16.60 -9.31
N ALA A 199 -2.03 15.96 -8.37
CA ALA A 199 -2.60 14.96 -7.48
C ALA A 199 -3.70 15.54 -6.58
N ARG A 200 -3.43 16.69 -5.93
CA ARG A 200 -4.42 17.40 -5.11
C ARG A 200 -5.66 17.79 -5.93
N ASP A 201 -5.47 18.33 -7.12
CA ASP A 201 -6.57 18.75 -7.99
C ASP A 201 -7.37 17.54 -8.47
N ALA A 202 -6.75 16.38 -8.68
CA ALA A 202 -7.45 15.13 -8.95
C ALA A 202 -8.36 14.70 -7.80
N VAL A 203 -7.87 14.74 -6.56
CA VAL A 203 -8.70 14.49 -5.37
C VAL A 203 -9.86 15.49 -5.29
N ARG A 204 -9.60 16.77 -5.55
CA ARG A 204 -10.60 17.84 -5.41
C ARG A 204 -11.68 17.86 -6.48
N ARG A 205 -11.50 17.16 -7.60
CA ARG A 205 -12.57 16.94 -8.58
C ARG A 205 -13.69 16.04 -8.03
N THR A 206 -13.38 15.18 -7.06
CA THR A 206 -14.31 14.20 -6.52
C THR A 206 -14.66 14.47 -5.05
N ILE A 207 -13.70 14.94 -4.26
CA ILE A 207 -13.83 15.10 -2.81
C ILE A 207 -13.56 16.55 -2.43
N ALA A 208 -14.60 17.25 -1.98
CA ALA A 208 -14.48 18.64 -1.51
C ALA A 208 -13.54 18.75 -0.30
N PRO A 209 -12.86 19.90 -0.08
CA PRO A 209 -12.13 20.14 1.16
C PRO A 209 -13.01 19.90 2.39
N LEU A 210 -12.41 19.42 3.48
CA LEU A 210 -13.13 19.28 4.75
C LEU A 210 -13.21 20.66 5.41
N GLY A 211 -14.45 21.16 5.54
CA GLY A 211 -14.79 22.35 6.32
C GLY A 211 -15.09 21.94 7.75
N ASP A 212 -16.38 21.88 8.07
CA ASP A 212 -16.88 21.22 9.28
C ASP A 212 -16.90 19.69 9.12
N ASP A 213 -17.03 18.99 10.24
CA ASP A 213 -17.11 17.53 10.28
C ASP A 213 -18.29 17.02 9.43
N ARG A 214 -18.03 15.93 8.70
CA ARG A 214 -19.03 15.18 7.94
C ARG A 214 -18.74 13.70 8.02
N PHE A 215 -19.67 12.88 7.55
CA PHE A 215 -19.50 11.44 7.50
C PHE A 215 -18.35 11.06 6.55
N LEU A 216 -17.18 10.71 7.12
CA LEU A 216 -15.94 10.51 6.36
C LEU A 216 -15.96 9.28 5.45
N LYS A 217 -16.81 8.28 5.70
CA LYS A 217 -16.81 7.03 4.92
C LYS A 217 -16.98 7.29 3.42
N THR A 218 -17.86 8.22 3.04
CA THR A 218 -18.08 8.60 1.64
C THR A 218 -16.80 9.15 1.00
N ASP A 219 -16.06 9.99 1.71
CA ASP A 219 -14.80 10.54 1.22
C ASP A 219 -13.70 9.49 1.16
N LEU A 220 -13.64 8.59 2.15
CA LEU A 220 -12.67 7.49 2.18
C LEU A 220 -12.90 6.49 1.05
N ASP A 221 -14.16 6.18 0.73
CA ASP A 221 -14.51 5.31 -0.40
C ASP A 221 -14.16 5.96 -1.74
N ALA A 222 -14.45 7.25 -1.89
CA ALA A 222 -14.05 7.99 -3.07
C ALA A 222 -12.52 8.07 -3.21
N ALA A 223 -11.79 8.24 -2.11
CA ALA A 223 -10.33 8.25 -2.11
C ALA A 223 -9.75 6.87 -2.48
N LEU A 224 -10.39 5.79 -2.01
CA LEU A 224 -10.03 4.43 -2.40
C LEU A 224 -10.25 4.21 -3.90
N ALA A 225 -11.40 4.63 -4.45
CA ALA A 225 -11.67 4.52 -5.87
C ALA A 225 -10.61 5.25 -6.72
N LEU A 226 -10.23 6.47 -6.32
CA LEU A 226 -9.15 7.24 -6.96
C LEU A 226 -7.78 6.54 -6.90
N ALA A 227 -7.52 5.78 -5.84
CA ALA A 227 -6.29 5.00 -5.70
C ALA A 227 -6.31 3.70 -6.54
N GLU A 228 -7.51 3.18 -6.87
CA GLU A 228 -7.70 1.95 -7.63
C GLU A 228 -7.79 2.18 -9.15
N ASP A 229 -8.41 3.28 -9.58
CA ASP A 229 -8.66 3.57 -11.00
C ASP A 229 -7.46 4.21 -11.73
N GLY A 230 -6.40 4.58 -10.99
CA GLY A 230 -5.18 5.19 -11.54
C GLY A 230 -5.33 6.64 -12.00
N SER A 231 -6.48 7.28 -11.78
CA SER A 231 -6.77 8.65 -12.23
C SER A 231 -5.81 9.69 -11.64
N VAL A 232 -5.35 9.49 -10.40
CA VAL A 232 -4.37 10.38 -9.77
C VAL A 232 -3.01 10.25 -10.43
N VAL A 233 -2.57 9.02 -10.74
CA VAL A 233 -1.31 8.77 -11.45
C VAL A 233 -1.36 9.41 -12.83
N ALA A 234 -2.43 9.16 -13.60
CA ALA A 234 -2.62 9.75 -14.92
C ALA A 234 -2.63 11.28 -14.89
N ALA A 235 -3.24 11.89 -13.86
CA ALA A 235 -3.23 13.35 -13.69
C ALA A 235 -1.81 13.91 -13.42
N VAL A 236 -1.01 13.20 -12.62
CA VAL A 236 0.38 13.57 -12.34
C VAL A 236 1.24 13.39 -13.60
N GLU A 237 1.07 12.29 -14.32
CA GLU A 237 1.79 12.01 -15.56
C GLU A 237 1.47 13.01 -16.67
N ALA A 238 0.20 13.42 -16.80
CA ALA A 238 -0.17 14.51 -17.71
C ALA A 238 0.54 15.83 -17.36
N ALA A 239 0.84 16.06 -16.08
CA ALA A 239 1.50 17.28 -15.62
C ALA A 239 3.03 17.22 -15.68
N LEU A 240 3.65 16.04 -15.59
CA LEU A 240 5.11 15.86 -15.45
C LEU A 240 5.78 15.02 -16.55
N GLY A 241 5.02 14.22 -17.30
CA GLY A 241 5.52 13.09 -18.08
C GLY A 241 5.38 11.76 -17.34
N PRO A 242 5.68 10.62 -18.00
CA PRO A 242 5.58 9.28 -17.40
C PRO A 242 6.35 9.16 -16.08
N LEU A 243 5.78 8.43 -15.11
CA LEU A 243 6.46 8.10 -13.86
C LEU A 243 7.15 6.73 -13.98
N GLU A 244 8.34 6.59 -13.37
CA GLU A 244 9.10 5.32 -13.29
C GLU A 244 8.69 4.42 -12.09
#